data_AF-A0A1F9CN51-F1
#
_entry.id   AF-A0A1F9CN51-F1
#
_cell.length_a   1.000
_cell.length_b   1.000
_cell.length_c   1.000
_cell.angle_alpha   90.00
_cell.angle_beta   90.00
_cell.angle_gamma   90.00
#
_symmetry.space_group_name_H-M   'P 1'
#
loop_
_entity.id
_entity.type
_entity.pdbx_description
1 polymer ?
#
loop_
_entity_poly.entity_id
_entity_poly.type
_entity_poly.pdbx_seq_one_letter_code
_entity_poly.pdbx_strand_id
1 'polypeptide(L)'
;MAGVNKVILVGNAGRDPEVRFLPSGNSVANFTLATTENWANKDGGREDRTQWHRICAFGRVAEHCAKSVFKGKPLYVEGRLQTRQWEDKEGVKRYTTEIVASQVQVLDDTGDVGKAILVGRVEKTPEVRQLPSGTDVANFVLLTRSNRQGNDGSAEERTESHRVAAFGKTAGVCGKYLTPGKLIYVEGRIQTRAWQDKDGAARATTEIVVSNMQMLGSRSDAARAPQGVAEPGGEAISAGGPDDEIPF
;
A
#
# COMPACT_ATOMS: atom_id res chain seq x y z
N MET A 1 0.34 5.24 18.21
CA MET A 1 0.81 4.97 16.84
C MET A 1 -0.01 3.81 16.32
N ALA A 2 -0.70 3.94 15.18
CA ALA A 2 -1.47 2.83 14.64
C ALA A 2 -0.53 1.92 13.83
N GLY A 3 -0.26 0.71 14.33
CA GLY A 3 0.58 -0.27 13.63
C GLY A 3 -0.12 -0.82 12.38
N VAL A 4 0.66 -1.33 11.43
CA VAL A 4 0.16 -2.04 10.25
C VAL A 4 0.59 -3.50 10.37
N ASN A 5 -0.38 -4.41 10.37
CA ASN A 5 -0.15 -5.85 10.28
C ASN A 5 -0.86 -6.35 9.02
N LYS A 6 -0.09 -6.55 7.96
CA LYS A 6 -0.57 -6.96 6.64
C LYS A 6 0.32 -8.08 6.11
N VAL A 7 -0.30 -9.14 5.61
CA VAL A 7 0.35 -10.24 4.91
C VAL A 7 -0.24 -10.32 3.51
N ILE A 8 0.62 -10.49 2.51
CA ILE A 8 0.26 -10.80 1.13
C ILE A 8 1.09 -11.99 0.69
N LEU A 9 0.44 -13.03 0.20
CA LEU A 9 1.10 -14.21 -0.35
C LEU A 9 0.48 -14.57 -1.69
N VAL A 10 1.33 -14.98 -2.62
CA VAL A 10 0.95 -15.68 -3.86
C VAL A 10 1.60 -17.05 -3.82
N GLY A 11 0.79 -18.09 -3.92
CA GLY A 11 1.28 -19.46 -3.76
C GLY A 11 0.22 -20.49 -4.10
N ASN A 12 0.52 -21.76 -3.85
CA ASN A 12 -0.40 -22.86 -4.15
C ASN A 12 -1.01 -23.44 -2.88
N ALA A 13 -2.30 -23.75 -2.91
CA ALA A 13 -2.95 -24.44 -1.80
C ALA A 13 -2.30 -25.83 -1.59
N GLY A 14 -1.81 -26.11 -0.39
CA GLY A 14 -1.17 -27.38 -0.04
C GLY A 14 -2.14 -28.55 0.08
N ARG A 15 -3.40 -28.23 0.37
CA ARG A 15 -4.49 -29.17 0.61
C ARG A 15 -5.84 -28.49 0.44
N ASP A 16 -6.88 -29.28 0.32
CA ASP A 16 -8.26 -28.79 0.36
C ASP A 16 -8.56 -28.12 1.71
N PRO A 17 -9.40 -27.07 1.74
CA PRO A 17 -9.77 -26.42 2.99
C PRO A 17 -10.54 -27.34 3.93
N GLU A 18 -10.07 -27.43 5.18
CA GLU A 18 -10.83 -28.04 6.26
C GLU A 18 -11.87 -27.02 6.77
N VAL A 19 -13.14 -27.27 6.48
CA VAL A 19 -14.24 -26.38 6.87
C VAL A 19 -14.91 -26.87 8.15
N ARG A 20 -15.16 -25.95 9.08
CA ARG A 20 -15.87 -26.20 10.34
C ARG A 20 -16.84 -25.07 10.62
N PHE A 21 -17.91 -25.36 11.37
CA PHE A 21 -18.85 -24.35 11.84
C PHE A 21 -18.62 -24.09 13.32
N LEU A 22 -18.48 -22.82 13.70
CA LEU A 22 -18.37 -22.41 15.08
C LEU A 22 -19.76 -22.42 15.75
N PRO A 23 -19.83 -22.56 17.09
CA PRO A 23 -21.09 -22.45 17.82
C PRO A 23 -21.84 -21.13 17.59
N SER A 24 -21.13 -20.07 17.20
CA SER A 24 -21.70 -18.78 16.82
C SER A 24 -22.38 -18.77 15.44
N GLY A 25 -22.37 -19.88 14.71
CA GLY A 25 -22.90 -20.00 13.34
C GLY A 25 -21.91 -19.59 12.24
N ASN A 26 -20.77 -18.99 12.60
CA ASN A 26 -19.75 -18.60 11.62
C ASN A 26 -18.96 -19.81 11.11
N SER A 27 -18.70 -19.85 9.80
CA SER A 27 -17.81 -20.84 9.18
C SER A 27 -16.33 -20.46 9.36
N VAL A 28 -15.48 -21.48 9.44
CA VAL A 28 -14.02 -21.37 9.47
C VAL A 28 -13.45 -22.35 8.47
N ALA A 29 -12.53 -21.89 7.62
CA ALA A 29 -11.81 -22.74 6.68
C ALA A 29 -10.30 -22.64 6.93
N ASN A 30 -9.66 -23.79 7.15
CA ASN A 30 -8.22 -23.88 7.40
C ASN A 30 -7.51 -24.65 6.30
N PHE A 31 -6.46 -24.09 5.73
CA PHE A 31 -5.62 -24.75 4.74
C PHE A 31 -4.17 -24.27 4.86
N THR A 32 -3.28 -24.90 4.11
CA THR A 32 -1.89 -24.47 3.98
C THR A 32 -1.66 -23.85 2.61
N LEU A 33 -0.76 -22.88 2.54
CA LEU A 33 -0.30 -22.26 1.29
C LEU A 33 1.21 -22.49 1.16
N ALA A 34 1.65 -22.98 0.00
CA ALA A 34 3.06 -23.11 -0.35
C ALA A 34 3.51 -21.87 -1.14
N THR A 35 4.60 -21.24 -0.70
CA THR A 35 5.33 -20.24 -1.51
C THR A 35 6.72 -20.76 -1.81
N THR A 36 7.11 -20.79 -3.07
CA THR A 36 8.39 -21.35 -3.51
C THR A 36 9.26 -20.25 -4.12
N GLU A 37 10.49 -20.14 -3.63
CA GLU A 37 11.51 -19.24 -4.17
C GLU A 37 12.64 -20.07 -4.79
N ASN A 38 13.14 -19.64 -5.96
CA ASN A 38 14.31 -20.24 -6.59
C ASN A 38 15.57 -19.50 -6.12
N TRP A 39 16.45 -20.20 -5.41
CA TRP A 39 17.66 -19.61 -4.84
C TRP A 39 18.93 -20.19 -5.48
N ALA A 40 19.89 -19.31 -5.82
CA ALA A 40 21.22 -19.74 -6.20
C ALA A 40 22.01 -20.18 -4.96
N ASN A 41 22.50 -21.41 -4.96
CA ASN A 41 23.40 -21.92 -3.94
C ASN A 41 24.84 -21.43 -4.18
N LYS A 42 25.72 -21.62 -3.19
CA LYS A 42 27.12 -21.16 -3.25
C LYS A 42 27.95 -21.84 -4.35
N ASP A 43 27.48 -22.98 -4.85
CA ASP A 43 28.17 -23.82 -5.84
C ASP A 43 27.65 -23.56 -7.28
N GLY A 44 26.82 -22.53 -7.48
CA GLY A 44 26.28 -22.13 -8.79
C GLY A 44 25.05 -22.91 -9.26
N GLY A 45 24.53 -23.83 -8.44
CA GLY A 45 23.26 -24.53 -8.66
C GLY A 45 22.04 -23.73 -8.20
N ARG A 46 20.86 -24.13 -8.67
CA ARG A 46 19.56 -23.58 -8.22
C ARG A 46 18.87 -24.57 -7.28
N GLU A 47 18.40 -24.10 -6.14
CA GLU A 47 17.63 -24.86 -5.15
C GLU A 47 16.26 -24.19 -4.96
N ASP A 48 15.19 -24.97 -5.01
CA ASP A 48 13.84 -24.50 -4.72
C ASP A 48 13.56 -24.59 -3.22
N ARG A 49 13.16 -23.47 -2.62
CA ARG A 49 12.82 -23.38 -1.20
C ARG A 49 11.36 -23.10 -1.03
N THR A 50 10.64 -24.09 -0.50
CA THR A 50 9.20 -23.97 -0.23
C THR A 50 8.95 -23.65 1.22
N GLN A 51 8.25 -22.54 1.47
CA GLN A 51 7.71 -22.16 2.77
C GLN A 51 6.22 -22.52 2.85
N TRP A 52 5.80 -22.99 4.02
CA TRP A 52 4.42 -23.41 4.27
C TRP A 52 3.74 -22.47 5.26
N HIS A 53 2.66 -21.86 4.82
CA HIS A 53 1.90 -20.87 5.58
C HIS A 53 0.56 -21.45 6.02
N ARG A 54 0.17 -21.25 7.27
CA ARG A 54 -1.15 -21.66 7.78
C ARG A 54 -2.15 -20.55 7.53
N ILE A 55 -3.19 -20.82 6.74
CA ILE A 55 -4.25 -19.86 6.42
C ILE A 55 -5.52 -20.23 7.18
N CYS A 56 -6.09 -19.24 7.87
CA CYS A 56 -7.34 -19.34 8.59
C CYS A 56 -8.31 -18.28 8.06
N ALA A 57 -9.37 -18.71 7.39
CA ALA A 57 -10.42 -17.86 6.85
C ALA A 57 -11.69 -18.00 7.70
N PHE A 58 -12.43 -16.89 7.86
CA PHE A 58 -13.67 -16.84 8.64
C PHE A 58 -14.85 -16.34 7.79
N GLY A 59 -16.07 -16.77 8.15
CA GLY A 59 -17.33 -16.28 7.58
C GLY A 59 -17.36 -16.39 6.06
N ARG A 60 -17.69 -15.29 5.37
CA ARG A 60 -17.79 -15.26 3.90
C ARG A 60 -16.50 -15.69 3.20
N VAL A 61 -15.33 -15.38 3.76
CA VAL A 61 -14.05 -15.81 3.17
C VAL A 61 -13.90 -17.33 3.31
N ALA A 62 -14.32 -17.90 4.44
CA ALA A 62 -14.33 -19.36 4.63
C ALA A 62 -15.28 -20.05 3.66
N GLU A 63 -16.48 -19.52 3.46
CA GLU A 63 -17.46 -20.04 2.50
C GLU A 63 -16.97 -19.96 1.06
N HIS A 64 -16.26 -18.89 0.70
CA HIS A 64 -15.62 -18.77 -0.61
C HIS A 64 -14.52 -19.81 -0.78
N CYS A 65 -13.62 -19.94 0.21
CA CYS A 65 -12.57 -20.96 0.21
C CYS A 65 -13.16 -22.36 0.04
N ALA A 66 -14.23 -22.68 0.78
CA ALA A 66 -14.90 -23.98 0.71
C ALA A 66 -15.40 -24.35 -0.69
N LYS A 67 -15.78 -23.36 -1.51
CA LYS A 67 -16.34 -23.56 -2.85
C LYS A 67 -15.29 -23.53 -3.96
N SER A 68 -14.20 -22.79 -3.75
CA SER A 68 -13.30 -22.39 -4.84
C SER A 68 -11.86 -22.82 -4.65
N VAL A 69 -11.44 -23.20 -3.45
CA VAL A 69 -10.07 -23.62 -3.15
C VAL A 69 -9.99 -25.14 -3.08
N PHE A 70 -9.00 -25.70 -3.78
CA PHE A 70 -8.62 -27.11 -3.73
C PHE A 70 -7.10 -27.24 -3.80
N LYS A 71 -6.56 -28.40 -3.42
CA LYS A 71 -5.13 -28.69 -3.45
C LYS A 71 -4.51 -28.36 -4.81
N GLY A 72 -3.39 -27.67 -4.78
CA GLY A 72 -2.64 -27.23 -5.95
C GLY A 72 -3.16 -25.95 -6.59
N LYS A 73 -4.30 -25.40 -6.15
CA LYS A 73 -4.84 -24.17 -6.74
C LYS A 73 -3.91 -22.98 -6.48
N PRO A 74 -3.55 -22.17 -7.48
CA PRO A 74 -2.82 -20.92 -7.26
C PRO A 74 -3.76 -19.89 -6.63
N LEU A 75 -3.30 -19.30 -5.53
CA LEU A 75 -4.07 -18.38 -4.71
C LEU A 75 -3.27 -17.11 -4.46
N TYR A 76 -3.99 -15.99 -4.49
CA TYR A 76 -3.62 -14.75 -3.86
C TYR A 76 -4.30 -14.67 -2.48
N VAL A 77 -3.53 -14.48 -1.42
CA VAL A 77 -4.01 -14.41 -0.04
C VAL A 77 -3.58 -13.11 0.59
N GLU A 78 -4.54 -12.40 1.18
CA GLU A 78 -4.28 -11.27 2.07
C GLU A 78 -4.79 -11.55 3.48
N GLY A 79 -4.08 -11.04 4.46
CA GLY A 79 -4.54 -11.11 5.84
C GLY A 79 -3.62 -10.40 6.81
N ARG A 80 -3.59 -10.92 8.03
CA ARG A 80 -2.73 -10.47 9.11
C ARG A 80 -2.15 -11.66 9.86
N LEU A 81 -0.95 -11.50 10.40
CA LEU A 81 -0.39 -12.50 11.31
C LEU A 81 -1.15 -12.47 12.63
N GLN A 82 -1.47 -13.65 13.15
CA GLN A 82 -2.00 -13.84 14.48
C GLN A 82 -1.30 -15.03 15.14
N THR A 83 -0.65 -14.79 16.27
CA THR A 83 -0.11 -15.85 17.12
C THR A 83 -1.13 -16.17 18.20
N ARG A 84 -1.54 -17.43 18.30
CA ARG A 84 -2.38 -17.93 19.39
C ARG A 84 -1.59 -18.86 20.29
N GLN A 85 -1.89 -18.78 21.59
CA GLN A 85 -1.42 -19.73 22.59
C GLN A 85 -2.49 -20.80 22.81
N TRP A 86 -2.08 -22.05 22.95
CA TRP A 86 -2.94 -23.16 23.34
C TRP A 86 -2.13 -24.17 24.16
N GLU A 87 -2.80 -24.96 25.00
CA GLU A 87 -2.15 -26.03 25.77
C GLU A 87 -2.36 -27.35 25.06
N ASP A 88 -1.28 -28.14 24.92
CA ASP A 88 -1.39 -29.50 24.42
C ASP A 88 -1.94 -30.46 25.48
N LYS A 89 -2.10 -31.73 25.11
CA LYS A 89 -2.68 -32.76 26.01
C LYS A 89 -1.86 -32.97 27.29
N GLU A 90 -0.60 -32.56 27.31
CA GLU A 90 0.32 -32.68 28.44
C GLU A 90 0.34 -31.40 29.30
N GLY A 91 -0.49 -30.40 28.98
CA GLY A 91 -0.54 -29.11 29.66
C GLY A 91 0.59 -28.16 29.26
N VAL A 92 1.36 -28.49 28.22
CA VAL A 92 2.46 -27.64 27.76
C VAL A 92 1.91 -26.52 26.88
N LYS A 93 2.30 -25.28 27.20
CA LYS A 93 1.94 -24.10 26.39
C LYS A 93 2.65 -24.15 25.05
N ARG A 94 1.86 -24.13 23.97
CA ARG A 94 2.29 -24.05 22.59
C ARG A 94 1.82 -22.75 21.95
N TYR A 95 2.61 -22.26 21.02
CA TYR A 95 2.29 -21.08 20.22
C TYR A 95 2.17 -21.48 18.76
N THR A 96 1.20 -20.91 18.06
CA THR A 96 1.05 -21.11 16.62
C THR A 96 0.76 -19.77 15.97
N THR A 97 1.61 -19.40 15.01
CA THR A 97 1.40 -18.23 14.15
C THR A 97 0.65 -18.67 12.91
N GLU A 98 -0.47 -18.01 12.64
CA GLU A 98 -1.35 -18.27 11.52
C GLU A 98 -1.64 -16.95 10.79
N ILE A 99 -2.03 -17.04 9.53
CA ILE A 99 -2.50 -15.89 8.76
C ILE A 99 -4.01 -15.92 8.79
N VAL A 100 -4.60 -14.93 9.46
CA VAL A 100 -6.04 -14.71 9.43
C VAL A 100 -6.36 -13.97 8.13
N ALA A 101 -6.94 -14.69 7.16
CA ALA A 101 -7.19 -14.18 5.83
C ALA A 101 -8.37 -13.20 5.83
N SER A 102 -8.13 -12.00 5.29
CA SER A 102 -9.17 -11.03 4.96
C SER A 102 -9.67 -11.19 3.53
N GLN A 103 -8.83 -11.74 2.64
CA GLN A 103 -9.17 -12.01 1.25
C GLN A 103 -8.42 -13.25 0.77
N VAL A 104 -9.11 -14.09 0.01
CA VAL A 104 -8.52 -15.18 -0.75
C VAL A 104 -9.11 -15.09 -2.14
N GLN A 105 -8.24 -15.02 -3.15
CA GLN A 105 -8.62 -15.00 -4.55
C GLN A 105 -7.93 -16.17 -5.24
N VAL A 106 -8.72 -16.96 -5.95
CA VAL A 106 -8.20 -17.95 -6.88
C VAL A 106 -7.61 -17.22 -8.08
N LEU A 107 -6.37 -17.55 -8.42
CA LEU A 107 -5.73 -17.07 -9.64
C LEU A 107 -6.09 -18.04 -10.78
N ASP A 108 -6.54 -17.50 -11.90
CA ASP A 108 -6.73 -18.23 -13.16
C ASP A 108 -5.60 -17.89 -14.14
N ASP A 109 -5.70 -18.35 -15.39
CA ASP A 109 -4.67 -18.14 -16.42
C ASP A 109 -4.39 -16.66 -16.72
N THR A 110 -5.29 -15.74 -16.32
CA THR A 110 -5.01 -14.30 -16.42
C THR A 110 -4.17 -13.81 -15.25
N GLY A 111 -4.31 -14.39 -14.05
CA GLY A 111 -3.43 -14.19 -12.89
C GLY A 111 -3.23 -12.75 -12.39
N ASP A 112 -3.85 -11.76 -13.05
CA ASP A 112 -3.48 -10.36 -12.95
C ASP A 112 -4.09 -9.75 -11.69
N VAL A 113 -3.21 -9.38 -10.75
CA VAL A 113 -3.57 -8.63 -9.54
C VAL A 113 -2.96 -7.24 -9.63
N GLY A 114 -3.75 -6.28 -10.09
CA GLY A 114 -3.35 -4.87 -10.16
C GLY A 114 -3.41 -4.17 -8.80
N LYS A 115 -2.52 -4.52 -7.86
CA LYS A 115 -2.50 -3.97 -6.50
C LYS A 115 -1.27 -3.10 -6.22
N ALA A 116 -1.49 -2.00 -5.51
CA ALA A 116 -0.44 -1.14 -4.99
C ALA A 116 -0.54 -0.99 -3.47
N ILE A 117 0.60 -1.05 -2.79
CA ILE A 117 0.74 -0.66 -1.38
C ILE A 117 1.88 0.36 -1.30
N LEU A 118 1.58 1.52 -0.75
CA LEU A 118 2.53 2.61 -0.59
C LEU A 118 2.51 3.11 0.85
N VAL A 119 3.69 3.38 1.38
CA VAL A 119 3.87 4.17 2.60
C VAL A 119 4.66 5.41 2.21
N GLY A 120 4.05 6.57 2.34
CA GLY A 120 4.64 7.81 1.86
C GLY A 120 4.04 9.04 2.49
N ARG A 121 4.56 10.20 2.11
CA ARG A 121 4.11 11.50 2.60
C ARG A 121 3.26 12.21 1.57
N VAL A 122 2.17 12.81 2.02
CA VAL A 122 1.30 13.62 1.17
C VAL A 122 2.07 14.85 0.70
N GLU A 123 2.14 15.10 -0.60
CA GLU A 123 2.86 16.25 -1.16
C GLU A 123 2.17 17.57 -0.79
N LYS A 124 0.87 17.66 -1.06
CA LYS A 124 0.03 18.85 -0.84
C LYS A 124 -1.34 18.45 -0.31
N THR A 125 -2.04 19.36 0.36
CA THR A 125 -3.42 19.13 0.82
C THR A 125 -4.30 18.69 -0.36
N PRO A 126 -5.01 17.55 -0.28
CA PRO A 126 -5.90 17.11 -1.34
C PRO A 126 -7.09 18.06 -1.47
N GLU A 127 -7.37 18.47 -2.71
CA GLU A 127 -8.63 19.12 -3.03
C GLU A 127 -9.72 18.05 -3.23
N VAL A 128 -10.82 18.19 -2.48
CA VAL A 128 -12.00 17.35 -2.64
C VAL A 128 -12.97 18.04 -3.57
N ARG A 129 -13.40 17.33 -4.60
CA ARG A 129 -14.44 17.78 -5.54
C ARG A 129 -15.53 16.73 -5.63
N GLN A 130 -16.75 17.16 -5.92
CA GLN A 130 -17.88 16.26 -6.14
C GLN A 130 -18.01 15.94 -7.63
N LEU A 131 -18.18 14.66 -7.96
CA LEU A 131 -18.50 14.22 -9.32
C LEU A 131 -19.98 14.50 -9.63
N PRO A 132 -20.39 14.53 -10.92
CA PRO A 132 -21.80 14.67 -11.30
C PRO A 132 -22.72 13.60 -10.68
N SER A 133 -22.17 12.44 -10.33
CA SER A 133 -22.89 11.37 -9.61
C SER A 133 -23.13 11.67 -8.13
N GLY A 134 -22.65 12.80 -7.59
CA GLY A 134 -22.67 13.12 -6.16
C GLY A 134 -21.53 12.50 -5.34
N THR A 135 -20.66 11.69 -5.96
CA THR A 135 -19.53 11.04 -5.27
C THR A 135 -18.37 12.01 -5.09
N ASP A 136 -17.88 12.16 -3.86
CA ASP A 136 -16.65 12.91 -3.59
C ASP A 136 -15.42 12.19 -4.17
N VAL A 137 -14.48 12.96 -4.71
CA VAL A 137 -13.17 12.48 -5.15
C VAL A 137 -12.08 13.41 -4.65
N ALA A 138 -11.01 12.82 -4.11
CA ALA A 138 -9.81 13.50 -3.68
C ALA A 138 -8.62 12.96 -4.49
N ASN A 139 -8.00 13.82 -5.28
CA ASN A 139 -6.79 13.48 -6.03
C ASN A 139 -5.59 14.14 -5.36
N PHE A 140 -4.55 13.37 -5.09
CA PHE A 140 -3.32 13.87 -4.48
C PHE A 140 -2.10 13.08 -4.90
N VAL A 141 -0.93 13.59 -4.54
CA VAL A 141 0.35 12.93 -4.79
C VAL A 141 0.92 12.42 -3.47
N LEU A 142 1.35 11.16 -3.49
CA LEU A 142 2.09 10.53 -2.42
C LEU A 142 3.56 10.43 -2.82
N LEU A 143 4.44 10.94 -1.96
CA LEU A 143 5.88 10.87 -2.11
C LEU A 143 6.40 9.65 -1.36
N THR A 144 7.03 8.72 -2.07
CA THR A 144 7.84 7.67 -1.44
C THR A 144 9.32 8.03 -1.60
N ARG A 145 10.13 7.61 -0.63
CA ARG A 145 11.55 7.90 -0.60
C ARG A 145 12.30 6.58 -0.51
N SER A 146 13.21 6.34 -1.43
CA SER A 146 14.12 5.20 -1.40
C SER A 146 15.55 5.70 -1.25
N ASN A 147 16.29 5.05 -0.36
CA ASN A 147 17.73 5.26 -0.24
C ASN A 147 18.39 4.12 -1.01
N ARG A 148 18.99 4.42 -2.16
CA ARG A 148 19.76 3.46 -2.94
C ARG A 148 21.23 3.78 -2.75
N GLN A 149 22.00 2.81 -2.27
CA GLN A 149 23.45 2.94 -2.24
C GLN A 149 24.00 2.72 -3.64
N GLY A 150 24.69 3.71 -4.18
CA GLY A 150 25.45 3.62 -5.43
C GLY A 150 26.59 2.62 -5.29
N ASN A 151 27.11 2.13 -6.42
CA ASN A 151 28.24 1.19 -6.45
C ASN A 151 29.53 1.77 -5.83
N ASP A 152 29.60 3.10 -5.72
CA ASP A 152 30.68 3.88 -5.11
C ASP A 152 30.46 4.14 -3.61
N GLY A 153 29.39 3.60 -3.02
CA GLY A 153 29.02 3.83 -1.63
C GLY A 153 28.27 5.14 -1.38
N SER A 154 28.02 5.96 -2.41
CA SER A 154 27.22 7.18 -2.28
C SER A 154 25.76 6.85 -1.98
N ALA A 155 25.14 7.62 -1.09
CA ALA A 155 23.70 7.52 -0.85
C ALA A 155 22.97 8.39 -1.87
N GLU A 156 22.28 7.76 -2.83
CA GLU A 156 21.39 8.46 -3.75
C GLU A 156 19.97 8.38 -3.22
N GLU A 157 19.46 9.53 -2.77
CA GLU A 157 18.10 9.64 -2.28
C GLU A 157 17.16 9.96 -3.43
N ARG A 158 16.25 9.04 -3.74
CA ARG A 158 15.24 9.24 -4.78
C ARG A 158 13.88 9.46 -4.14
N THR A 159 13.22 10.52 -4.60
CA THR A 159 11.83 10.78 -4.27
C THR A 159 10.98 10.46 -5.49
N GLU A 160 10.02 9.57 -5.31
CA GLU A 160 9.10 9.14 -6.36
C GLU A 160 7.69 9.65 -6.06
N SER A 161 7.05 10.23 -7.06
CA SER A 161 5.72 10.81 -6.95
C SER A 161 4.66 9.87 -7.51
N HIS A 162 3.67 9.55 -6.69
CA HIS A 162 2.62 8.60 -7.00
C HIS A 162 1.28 9.31 -7.02
N ARG A 163 0.55 9.24 -8.14
CA ARG A 163 -0.82 9.80 -8.22
C ARG A 163 -1.80 8.87 -7.51
N VAL A 164 -2.59 9.44 -6.61
CA VAL A 164 -3.55 8.71 -5.78
C VAL A 164 -4.92 9.34 -5.91
N ALA A 165 -5.94 8.50 -6.09
CA ALA A 165 -7.34 8.90 -6.18
C ALA A 165 -8.16 8.18 -5.10
N ALA A 166 -8.71 8.93 -4.15
CA ALA A 166 -9.63 8.44 -3.15
C ALA A 166 -11.07 8.87 -3.48
N PHE A 167 -12.05 8.00 -3.22
CA PHE A 167 -13.46 8.24 -3.56
C PHE A 167 -14.37 8.14 -2.34
N GLY A 168 -15.53 8.79 -2.43
CA GLY A 168 -16.60 8.76 -1.42
C GLY A 168 -16.12 9.18 -0.04
N LYS A 169 -16.45 8.37 0.97
CA LYS A 169 -16.06 8.65 2.38
C LYS A 169 -14.55 8.84 2.55
N THR A 170 -13.75 8.06 1.83
CA THR A 170 -12.29 8.17 1.88
C THR A 170 -11.83 9.52 1.36
N ALA A 171 -12.45 10.05 0.28
CA ALA A 171 -12.16 11.39 -0.22
C ALA A 171 -12.43 12.47 0.84
N GLY A 172 -13.57 12.39 1.54
CA GLY A 172 -13.90 13.31 2.62
C GLY A 172 -12.90 13.25 3.80
N VAL A 173 -12.45 12.03 4.17
CA VAL A 173 -11.37 11.85 5.15
C VAL A 173 -10.06 12.47 4.65
N CYS A 174 -9.72 12.28 3.38
CA CYS A 174 -8.53 12.87 2.77
C CYS A 174 -8.56 14.40 2.87
N GLY A 175 -9.63 15.05 2.40
CA GLY A 175 -9.76 16.51 2.45
C GLY A 175 -9.74 17.09 3.86
N LYS A 176 -10.34 16.40 4.82
CA LYS A 176 -10.43 16.89 6.20
C LYS A 176 -9.13 16.73 6.99
N TYR A 177 -8.36 15.67 6.72
CA TYR A 177 -7.27 15.28 7.63
C TYR A 177 -5.89 15.23 7.00
N LEU A 178 -5.75 15.19 5.67
CA LEU A 178 -4.44 15.18 5.03
C LEU A 178 -3.92 16.61 4.87
N THR A 179 -2.65 16.79 5.24
CA THR A 179 -1.88 18.04 5.06
C THR A 179 -0.53 17.67 4.45
N PRO A 180 0.22 18.65 3.89
CA PRO A 180 1.56 18.39 3.36
C PRO A 180 2.44 17.71 4.41
N GLY A 181 3.23 16.75 3.98
CA GLY A 181 4.14 15.99 4.82
C GLY A 181 3.51 14.88 5.65
N LYS A 182 2.17 14.73 5.70
CA LYS A 182 1.55 13.66 6.51
C LYS A 182 1.92 12.27 5.98
N LEU A 183 2.45 11.45 6.87
CA LEU A 183 2.78 10.05 6.58
C LEU A 183 1.51 9.20 6.59
N ILE A 184 1.26 8.51 5.48
CA ILE A 184 0.12 7.62 5.33
C ILE A 184 0.54 6.29 4.71
N TYR A 185 -0.20 5.24 5.08
CA TYR A 185 -0.29 3.97 4.39
C TYR A 185 -1.46 4.04 3.40
N VAL A 186 -1.24 3.64 2.16
CA VAL A 186 -2.24 3.51 1.10
C VAL A 186 -2.18 2.11 0.53
N GLU A 187 -3.33 1.49 0.40
CA GLU A 187 -3.56 0.28 -0.37
C GLU A 187 -4.63 0.59 -1.42
N GLY A 188 -4.44 0.12 -2.63
CA GLY A 188 -5.36 0.37 -3.72
C GLY A 188 -5.11 -0.49 -4.94
N ARG A 189 -5.94 -0.28 -5.95
CA ARG A 189 -5.69 -0.85 -7.28
C ARG A 189 -4.87 0.13 -8.12
N ILE A 190 -3.89 -0.38 -8.85
CA ILE A 190 -3.20 0.42 -9.87
C ILE A 190 -4.04 0.42 -11.13
N GLN A 191 -4.25 1.58 -11.72
CA GLN A 191 -5.07 1.74 -12.92
C GLN A 191 -4.40 2.73 -13.86
N THR A 192 -4.29 2.36 -15.14
CA THR A 192 -3.90 3.30 -16.20
C THR A 192 -5.15 3.76 -16.92
N ARG A 193 -5.43 5.06 -16.91
CA ARG A 193 -6.46 5.66 -17.76
C ARG A 193 -5.82 6.31 -18.97
N ALA A 194 -6.38 6.05 -20.15
CA ALA A 194 -5.96 6.66 -21.41
C ALA A 194 -7.08 7.55 -21.95
N TRP A 195 -6.73 8.70 -22.53
CA TRP A 195 -7.66 9.65 -23.14
C TRP A 195 -6.97 10.43 -24.26
N GLN A 196 -7.74 11.00 -25.18
CA GLN A 196 -7.21 11.98 -26.15
C GLN A 196 -7.34 13.39 -25.57
N ASP A 197 -6.28 14.19 -25.70
CA ASP A 197 -6.36 15.61 -25.37
C ASP A 197 -7.08 16.40 -26.47
N LYS A 198 -7.23 17.71 -26.27
CA LYS A 198 -7.96 18.59 -27.20
C LYS A 198 -7.32 18.66 -28.59
N ASP A 199 -6.04 18.31 -28.70
CA ASP A 199 -5.27 18.31 -29.94
C ASP A 199 -5.28 16.92 -30.62
N GLY A 200 -6.06 15.97 -30.08
CA GLY A 200 -6.17 14.60 -30.58
C GLY A 200 -5.01 13.70 -30.17
N ALA A 201 -4.06 14.19 -29.36
CA ALA A 201 -2.92 13.38 -28.93
C ALA A 201 -3.33 12.41 -27.82
N ALA A 202 -2.88 11.16 -27.94
CA ALA A 202 -3.12 10.13 -26.93
C ALA A 202 -2.30 10.42 -25.67
N ARG A 203 -2.99 10.47 -24.52
CA ARG A 203 -2.42 10.62 -23.18
C ARG A 203 -2.80 9.44 -22.32
N ALA A 204 -1.91 9.07 -21.41
CA ALA A 204 -2.18 8.08 -20.38
C ALA A 204 -1.65 8.54 -19.04
N THR A 205 -2.30 8.14 -17.95
CA THR A 205 -1.79 8.31 -16.61
C THR A 205 -2.09 7.09 -15.77
N THR A 206 -1.08 6.67 -15.02
CA THR A 206 -1.18 5.60 -14.04
C THR A 206 -1.45 6.22 -12.67
N GLU A 207 -2.48 5.73 -12.00
CA GLU A 207 -2.90 6.19 -10.67
C GLU A 207 -3.23 5.01 -9.76
N ILE A 208 -3.11 5.23 -8.45
CA ILE A 208 -3.59 4.30 -7.42
C ILE A 208 -4.97 4.73 -6.97
N VAL A 209 -5.98 3.92 -7.27
CA VAL A 209 -7.33 4.09 -6.73
C VAL A 209 -7.40 3.44 -5.36
N VAL A 210 -7.61 4.26 -4.33
CA VAL A 210 -7.52 3.84 -2.93
C VAL A 210 -8.64 2.88 -2.54
N SER A 211 -8.26 1.73 -2.00
CA SER A 211 -9.15 0.76 -1.37
C SER A 211 -9.09 0.87 0.17
N ASN A 212 -7.91 1.17 0.73
CA ASN A 212 -7.70 1.37 2.16
C ASN A 212 -6.61 2.42 2.42
N MET A 213 -6.77 3.22 3.47
CA MET A 213 -5.83 4.26 3.85
C MET A 213 -5.76 4.40 5.38
N GLN A 214 -4.55 4.53 5.91
CA GLN A 214 -4.29 4.74 7.33
C GLN A 214 -3.25 5.83 7.54
N MET A 215 -3.51 6.76 8.48
CA MET A 215 -2.51 7.74 8.91
C MET A 215 -1.47 7.08 9.82
N LEU A 216 -0.18 7.34 9.58
CA LEU A 216 0.94 6.69 10.28
C LEU A 216 1.75 7.64 11.19
N GLY A 217 1.28 8.88 11.42
CA GLY A 217 1.90 9.86 12.31
C GLY A 217 1.11 10.14 13.59
N SER A 218 1.75 10.73 14.59
CA SER A 218 1.06 11.32 15.75
C SER A 218 0.52 12.71 15.36
N ARG A 219 -0.49 13.22 16.09
CA ARG A 219 -1.01 14.60 15.92
C ARG A 219 0.09 15.69 15.97
N SER A 220 1.27 15.37 16.50
CA SER A 220 2.45 16.23 16.61
C SER A 220 3.37 16.29 15.38
N ASP A 221 3.24 15.41 14.38
CA ASP A 221 4.08 15.42 13.16
C ASP A 221 3.73 16.57 12.18
N ALA A 222 2.66 17.34 12.46
CA ALA A 222 2.28 18.51 11.67
C ALA A 222 3.27 19.68 11.78
N ALA A 223 4.22 19.64 12.72
CA ALA A 223 5.17 20.72 12.99
C ALA A 223 6.48 20.64 12.18
N ARG A 224 6.66 19.62 11.32
CA ARG A 224 7.88 19.45 10.51
C ARG A 224 7.55 19.38 9.03
N ALA A 225 6.97 20.45 8.51
CA ALA A 225 6.99 20.71 7.07
C ALA A 225 8.44 20.98 6.63
N PRO A 226 8.89 20.54 5.45
CA PRO A 226 10.18 20.95 4.91
C PRO A 226 10.16 22.47 4.70
N GLN A 227 11.11 23.16 5.32
CA GLN A 227 11.36 24.58 5.05
C GLN A 227 11.73 24.75 3.57
N GLY A 228 11.17 25.79 2.97
CA GLY A 228 11.09 25.99 1.52
C GLY A 228 12.43 25.92 0.79
N VAL A 229 12.33 25.45 -0.45
CA VAL A 229 13.35 25.64 -1.48
C VAL A 229 13.49 27.15 -1.67
N ALA A 230 14.67 27.70 -1.38
CA ALA A 230 14.96 29.10 -1.65
C ALA A 230 14.95 29.34 -3.17
N GLU A 231 14.10 30.25 -3.64
CA GLU A 231 14.20 30.79 -4.99
C GLU A 231 15.47 31.65 -5.10
N PRO A 232 16.28 31.53 -6.17
CA PRO A 232 17.40 32.42 -6.38
C PRO A 232 16.90 33.81 -6.75
N GLY A 233 17.33 34.81 -5.98
CA GLY A 233 16.91 36.20 -6.08
C GLY A 233 17.20 36.82 -7.45
N GLY A 234 16.17 37.46 -8.02
CA GLY A 234 16.32 38.42 -9.10
C GLY A 234 16.68 39.79 -8.53
N GLU A 235 17.86 40.30 -8.87
CA GLU A 235 18.27 41.67 -8.58
C GLU A 235 17.39 42.65 -9.34
N ALA A 236 16.63 43.47 -8.59
CA ALA A 236 15.99 44.66 -9.12
C ALA A 236 17.02 45.79 -9.18
N ILE A 237 17.45 46.15 -10.38
CA ILE A 237 18.28 47.34 -10.61
C ILE A 237 17.37 48.57 -10.55
N SER A 238 17.47 49.37 -9.49
CA SER A 238 16.78 50.65 -9.37
C SER A 238 17.50 51.72 -10.18
N ALA A 239 16.82 52.30 -11.17
CA ALA A 239 17.22 53.51 -11.87
C ALA A 239 16.50 54.73 -11.26
N GLY A 240 17.23 55.78 -10.91
CA GLY A 240 16.61 57.07 -10.57
C GLY A 240 17.46 58.04 -9.73
N GLY A 241 18.43 58.68 -10.41
CA GLY A 241 18.73 60.13 -10.41
C GLY A 241 18.97 60.94 -9.11
N PRO A 242 19.90 61.92 -9.13
CA PRO A 242 20.42 62.62 -7.96
C PRO A 242 19.62 63.89 -7.63
N ASP A 243 19.74 64.41 -6.41
CA ASP A 243 20.01 65.84 -6.14
C ASP A 243 20.10 66.14 -4.63
N ASP A 244 20.97 67.13 -4.35
CA ASP A 244 21.06 68.01 -3.18
C ASP A 244 21.71 67.52 -1.87
N GLU A 245 22.97 67.94 -1.67
CA GLU A 245 23.32 68.87 -0.58
C GLU A 245 24.70 69.53 -0.84
N ILE A 246 24.73 70.85 -1.08
CA ILE A 246 25.94 71.69 -1.03
C ILE A 246 25.86 72.54 0.25
N PRO A 247 26.90 72.58 1.10
CA PRO A 247 26.95 73.51 2.23
C PRO A 247 27.54 74.87 1.80
N PHE A 248 26.99 75.93 2.42
CA PHE A 248 27.31 77.38 2.35
C PHE A 248 28.55 77.86 1.58
#